data_AF-A0A959FVB5-F1
#
_entry.id   AF-A0A959FVB5-F1
#
_cell.length_a   1.000
_cell.length_b   1.000
_cell.length_c   1.000
_cell.angle_alpha   90.00
_cell.angle_beta   90.00
_cell.angle_gamma   90.00
#
_symmetry.space_group_name_H-M   'P 1'
#
loop_
_entity.id
_entity.type
_entity.pdbx_description
1 polymer ?
#
loop_
_entity_poly.entity_id
_entity_poly.type
_entity_poly.pdbx_seq_one_letter_code
_entity_poly.pdbx_strand_id
1 'polypeptide(L)'
;AMPFFSAVGGAETHVARLYARPNLRQEYIAPRNDLEQKLVELWRQTLHIDRIGVRDSFFELGGDSVLAAQILSLAQKTFGIRINPQDAFSAFTIERLAEMLEAEILKQIEAMSEEEAQRRLSKND
;
A
#
# COMPACT_ATOMS: atom_id res chain seq x y z
N ALA A 1 5.10 -20.04 -26.52
CA ALA A 1 6.24 -19.19 -26.88
C ALA A 1 5.83 -17.74 -26.74
N MET A 2 6.50 -16.98 -25.87
CA MET A 2 6.33 -15.53 -25.72
C MET A 2 6.89 -14.82 -26.97
N PRO A 3 6.30 -13.72 -27.46
CA PRO A 3 6.84 -13.03 -28.63
C PRO A 3 8.06 -12.18 -28.23
N PHE A 4 9.10 -12.30 -29.05
CA PHE A 4 10.32 -11.49 -29.05
C PHE A 4 10.00 -10.04 -29.42
N PHE A 5 10.52 -9.08 -28.64
CA PHE A 5 10.52 -7.65 -28.99
C PHE A 5 11.58 -7.38 -30.06
N SER A 6 11.21 -6.73 -31.16
CA SER A 6 12.16 -6.15 -32.12
C SER A 6 11.77 -4.71 -32.48
N ALA A 7 12.70 -3.81 -32.15
CA ALA A 7 13.11 -2.58 -32.83
C ALA A 7 12.09 -1.44 -33.10
N VAL A 8 12.42 -0.23 -32.61
CA VAL A 8 13.00 0.92 -33.35
C VAL A 8 12.71 2.21 -32.56
N GLY A 9 13.73 3.06 -32.44
CA GLY A 9 13.70 4.29 -31.66
C GLY A 9 12.74 5.36 -32.15
N GLY A 10 12.15 6.04 -31.17
CA GLY A 10 11.55 7.36 -31.24
C GLY A 10 11.76 8.01 -29.88
N ALA A 11 12.24 9.25 -29.86
CA ALA A 11 12.37 10.03 -28.63
C ALA A 11 10.96 10.37 -28.10
N GLU A 12 10.35 9.43 -27.38
CA GLU A 12 9.15 9.67 -26.61
C GLU A 12 9.57 9.75 -25.14
N THR A 13 9.37 10.92 -24.55
CA THR A 13 9.32 11.10 -23.10
C THR A 13 8.52 9.92 -22.54
N HIS A 14 9.15 9.08 -21.71
CA HIS A 14 8.51 7.89 -21.13
C HIS A 14 7.38 8.37 -20.21
N VAL A 15 6.23 8.73 -20.77
CA VAL A 15 4.98 8.72 -20.03
C VAL A 15 4.83 7.27 -19.64
N ALA A 16 5.05 6.95 -18.36
CA ALA A 16 4.92 5.60 -17.86
C ALA A 16 3.55 5.09 -18.31
N ARG A 17 3.51 4.20 -19.32
CA ARG A 17 2.27 3.76 -19.93
C ARG A 17 1.56 2.95 -18.87
N LEU A 18 0.44 3.46 -18.37
CA LEU A 18 -0.38 2.72 -17.43
C LEU A 18 -1.02 1.53 -18.14
N TYR A 19 -0.80 0.34 -17.59
CA TYR A 19 -1.41 -0.91 -18.01
C TYR A 19 -2.83 -1.00 -17.45
N ALA A 20 -3.71 -1.64 -18.21
CA ALA A 20 -5.05 -1.95 -17.73
C ALA A 20 -5.00 -3.03 -16.65
N ARG A 21 -5.93 -2.96 -15.68
CA ARG A 21 -6.12 -4.00 -14.67
C ARG A 21 -6.31 -5.36 -15.37
N PRO A 22 -5.52 -6.40 -15.02
CA PRO A 22 -5.75 -7.74 -15.56
C PRO A 22 -7.13 -8.25 -15.15
N ASN A 23 -7.64 -9.24 -15.90
CA ASN A 23 -8.91 -9.87 -15.56
C ASN A 23 -8.70 -10.81 -14.35
N LEU A 24 -8.84 -10.25 -13.15
CA LEU A 24 -8.78 -10.99 -11.90
C LEU A 24 -10.14 -11.61 -11.59
N ARG A 25 -10.16 -12.69 -10.80
CA ARG A 25 -11.42 -13.31 -10.32
C ARG A 25 -12.17 -12.39 -9.35
N GLN A 26 -11.46 -11.42 -8.78
CA GLN A 26 -11.89 -10.49 -7.78
C GLN A 26 -12.59 -9.33 -8.48
N GLU A 27 -13.74 -8.92 -7.96
CA GLU A 27 -14.43 -7.73 -8.45
C GLU A 27 -13.58 -6.49 -8.15
N TYR A 28 -13.57 -5.55 -9.09
CA TYR A 28 -12.93 -4.25 -8.87
C TYR A 28 -13.73 -3.48 -7.81
N ILE A 29 -13.08 -3.13 -6.71
CA ILE A 29 -13.64 -2.27 -5.67
C ILE A 29 -12.79 -1.00 -5.56
N ALA A 30 -13.41 0.14 -5.81
CA ALA A 30 -12.76 1.44 -5.69
C ALA A 30 -12.36 1.74 -4.22
N PRO A 31 -11.30 2.56 -4.00
CA PRO A 31 -10.92 3.00 -2.67
C PRO A 31 -12.04 3.81 -2.00
N ARG A 32 -12.31 3.49 -0.74
CA ARG A 32 -13.41 3.96 0.09
C ARG A 32 -13.01 5.13 0.99
N ASN A 33 -11.71 5.25 1.32
CA ASN A 33 -11.18 6.28 2.21
C ASN A 33 -9.85 6.86 1.68
N ASP A 34 -9.41 7.99 2.25
CA ASP A 34 -8.16 8.67 1.87
C ASP A 34 -6.90 7.81 2.04
N LEU A 35 -6.90 6.90 3.01
CA LEU A 35 -5.76 6.04 3.29
C LEU A 35 -5.60 4.99 2.17
N GLU A 36 -6.69 4.33 1.79
CA GLU A 36 -6.76 3.43 0.64
C GLU A 36 -6.41 4.16 -0.66
N GLN A 37 -6.88 5.39 -0.86
CA GLN A 37 -6.52 6.20 -2.04
C GLN A 37 -5.01 6.45 -2.14
N LYS A 38 -4.36 6.79 -1.02
CA LYS A 38 -2.90 6.98 -0.98
C LYS A 38 -2.15 5.69 -1.30
N LEU A 39 -2.62 4.56 -0.78
CA LEU A 39 -2.04 3.25 -1.07
C LEU A 39 -2.23 2.85 -2.54
N VAL A 40 -3.42 3.08 -3.12
CA VAL A 40 -3.71 2.88 -4.55
C VAL A 40 -2.75 3.69 -5.40
N GLU A 41 -2.53 4.97 -5.10
CA GLU A 41 -1.64 5.82 -5.89
C GLU A 41 -0.19 5.32 -5.83
N LEU A 42 0.27 4.89 -4.65
CA LEU A 42 1.60 4.32 -4.47
C LEU A 42 1.77 3.03 -5.28
N TRP A 43 0.75 2.17 -5.30
CA TRP A 43 0.76 0.95 -6.11
C TRP A 43 0.68 1.26 -7.60
N ARG A 44 -0.14 2.23 -8.01
CA ARG A 44 -0.24 2.69 -9.41
C ARG A 44 1.09 3.19 -9.93
N GLN A 45 1.82 3.98 -9.13
CA GLN A 45 3.14 4.49 -9.51
C GLN A 45 4.18 3.37 -9.61
N THR A 46 4.04 2.31 -8.81
CA THR A 46 5.00 1.21 -8.75
C THR A 46 4.75 0.13 -9.80
N LEU A 47 3.49 -0.27 -9.98
CA LEU A 47 3.06 -1.32 -10.91
C LEU A 47 2.70 -0.75 -12.29
N HIS A 48 2.56 0.57 -12.40
CA HIS A 48 2.07 1.25 -13.60
C HIS A 48 0.71 0.73 -14.06
N ILE A 49 -0.25 0.52 -13.15
CA ILE A 49 -1.61 0.02 -13.47
C ILE A 49 -2.65 1.11 -13.23
N ASP A 50 -3.48 1.40 -14.23
CA ASP A 50 -4.45 2.50 -14.19
C ASP A 50 -5.53 2.33 -13.11
N ARG A 51 -6.07 1.12 -12.98
CA ARG A 51 -7.13 0.79 -12.01
C ARG A 51 -6.71 -0.35 -11.12
N ILE A 52 -6.51 -0.05 -9.84
CA ILE A 52 -6.23 -1.04 -8.81
C ILE A 52 -7.40 -1.06 -7.85
N GLY A 53 -8.01 -2.23 -7.67
CA GLY A 53 -9.05 -2.45 -6.69
C GLY A 53 -8.46 -2.69 -5.31
N VAL A 54 -9.18 -2.31 -4.25
CA VAL A 54 -8.64 -2.41 -2.89
C VAL A 54 -8.41 -3.84 -2.40
N ARG A 55 -9.14 -4.80 -3.00
CA ARG A 55 -9.03 -6.24 -2.72
C ARG A 55 -8.15 -6.98 -3.73
N ASP A 56 -7.51 -6.26 -4.65
CA ASP A 56 -6.61 -6.88 -5.61
C ASP A 56 -5.33 -7.30 -4.89
N SER A 57 -4.93 -8.55 -5.11
CA SER A 57 -3.65 -9.04 -4.64
C SER A 57 -2.53 -8.40 -5.46
N PHE A 58 -1.53 -7.83 -4.77
CA PHE A 58 -0.36 -7.25 -5.41
C PHE A 58 0.37 -8.25 -6.32
N PHE A 59 0.44 -9.51 -5.89
CA PHE A 59 1.11 -10.57 -6.64
C PHE A 59 0.33 -10.98 -7.89
N GLU A 60 -1.00 -10.90 -7.86
CA GLU A 60 -1.84 -11.18 -9.04
C GLU A 60 -1.80 -10.03 -10.06
N LEU A 61 -1.49 -8.81 -9.60
CA LEU A 61 -1.24 -7.65 -10.45
C LEU A 61 0.16 -7.64 -11.09
N GLY A 62 0.98 -8.67 -10.83
CA GLY A 62 2.34 -8.79 -11.36
C GLY A 62 3.43 -8.19 -10.47
N GLY A 63 3.09 -7.84 -9.24
CA GLY A 63 4.07 -7.42 -8.24
C GLY A 63 4.92 -8.58 -7.72
N ASP A 64 6.15 -8.29 -7.31
CA ASP A 64 7.07 -9.23 -6.68
C ASP A 64 7.34 -8.88 -5.21
N SER A 65 8.00 -9.79 -4.49
CA SER A 65 8.30 -9.63 -3.06
C SER A 65 9.25 -8.45 -2.77
N VAL A 66 10.12 -8.07 -3.71
CA VAL A 66 11.07 -6.97 -3.55
C VAL A 66 10.32 -5.64 -3.66
N LEU A 67 9.41 -5.50 -4.62
CA LEU A 67 8.53 -4.32 -4.73
C LEU A 67 7.57 -4.24 -3.56
N ALA A 68 6.97 -5.36 -3.14
CA ALA A 68 6.07 -5.39 -1.98
C ALA A 68 6.78 -4.92 -0.70
N ALA A 69 8.01 -5.39 -0.45
CA ALA A 69 8.83 -4.95 0.68
C ALA A 69 9.18 -3.45 0.62
N GLN A 70 9.49 -2.92 -0.58
CA GLN A 70 9.75 -1.50 -0.77
C GLN A 70 8.50 -0.65 -0.49
N ILE A 71 7.35 -1.04 -1.02
CA ILE A 71 6.07 -0.38 -0.78
C ILE A 71 5.73 -0.38 0.71
N LEU A 72 5.88 -1.54 1.37
CA LEU A 72 5.61 -1.67 2.80
C LEU A 72 6.53 -0.77 3.62
N SER A 73 7.81 -0.68 3.25
CA SER A 73 8.78 0.20 3.92
C SER A 73 8.44 1.68 3.71
N LEU A 74 8.02 2.05 2.50
CA LEU A 74 7.60 3.41 2.18
C LEU A 74 6.34 3.80 2.94
N ALA A 75 5.33 2.92 2.98
CA ALA A 75 4.10 3.13 3.76
C ALA A 75 4.43 3.31 5.26
N GLN A 76 5.20 2.40 5.85
CA GLN A 76 5.63 2.53 7.25
C GLN A 76 6.33 3.88 7.53
N LYS A 77 7.20 4.32 6.62
CA LYS A 77 7.89 5.62 6.74
C LYS A 77 6.93 6.81 6.61
N THR A 78 6.01 6.77 5.64
CA THR A 78 5.05 7.85 5.38
C THR A 78 4.08 8.04 6.53
N PHE A 79 3.66 6.95 7.17
CA PHE A 79 2.69 6.98 8.26
C PHE A 79 3.31 6.92 9.66
N GLY A 80 4.63 6.73 9.77
CA GLY A 80 5.35 6.71 11.05
C GLY A 80 5.06 5.49 11.92
N ILE A 81 4.62 4.39 11.31
CA ILE A 81 4.18 3.16 12.00
C ILE A 81 5.01 1.97 11.56
N ARG A 82 5.06 0.93 12.40
CA ARG A 82 5.76 -0.32 12.11
C ARG A 82 4.76 -1.45 11.91
N ILE A 83 4.87 -2.12 10.79
CA ILE A 83 4.04 -3.26 10.43
C ILE A 83 4.95 -4.46 10.23
N ASN A 84 4.58 -5.59 10.83
CA ASN A 84 5.28 -6.85 10.61
C ASN A 84 5.08 -7.32 9.15
N PRO A 85 6.17 -7.51 8.38
CA PRO A 85 6.07 -7.95 6.98
C PRO A 85 5.36 -9.29 6.81
N GLN A 86 5.50 -10.20 7.77
CA GLN A 86 4.84 -11.51 7.71
C GLN A 86 3.31 -11.38 7.69
N ASP A 87 2.77 -10.44 8.48
CA ASP A 87 1.34 -10.20 8.56
C ASP A 87 0.83 -9.52 7.29
N ALA A 88 1.60 -8.58 6.74
CA ALA A 88 1.28 -7.89 5.50
C ALA A 88 1.31 -8.83 4.27
N PHE A 89 2.31 -9.69 4.16
CA PHE A 89 2.49 -10.55 2.98
C PHE A 89 1.47 -11.69 2.86
N SER A 90 0.82 -12.08 3.97
CA SER A 90 -0.23 -13.11 3.96
C SER A 90 -1.44 -12.75 3.09
N ALA A 91 -1.76 -11.46 3.01
CA ALA A 91 -2.86 -10.92 2.21
C ALA A 91 -2.51 -9.49 1.76
N PHE A 92 -1.46 -9.36 0.94
CA PHE A 92 -0.93 -8.07 0.49
C PHE A 92 -1.89 -7.42 -0.51
N THR A 93 -2.90 -6.76 0.05
CA THR A 93 -3.99 -6.00 -0.59
C THR A 93 -4.02 -4.61 0.02
N ILE A 94 -4.60 -3.63 -0.68
CA ILE A 94 -4.74 -2.27 -0.15
C ILE A 94 -5.68 -2.25 1.07
N GLU A 95 -6.79 -2.98 1.02
CA GLU A 95 -7.75 -3.10 2.13
C GLU A 95 -7.03 -3.58 3.39
N ARG A 96 -6.26 -4.67 3.29
CA ARG A 96 -5.55 -5.22 4.45
C ARG A 96 -4.45 -4.30 4.97
N LEU A 97 -3.66 -3.69 4.08
CA LEU A 97 -2.66 -2.72 4.50
C LEU A 97 -3.35 -1.56 5.22
N ALA A 98 -4.44 -1.04 4.68
CA ALA A 98 -5.18 0.06 5.28
C ALA A 98 -5.67 -0.25 6.71
N GLU A 99 -6.27 -1.43 6.91
CA GLU A 99 -6.67 -1.91 8.24
C GLU A 99 -5.50 -1.97 9.23
N MET A 100 -4.36 -2.52 8.79
CA MET A 100 -3.17 -2.66 9.64
C MET A 100 -2.59 -1.29 10.02
N LEU A 101 -2.59 -0.35 9.06
CA LEU A 101 -2.16 1.02 9.30
C LEU A 101 -3.09 1.72 10.29
N GLU A 102 -4.40 1.64 10.09
CA GLU A 102 -5.40 2.24 10.97
C GLU A 102 -5.32 1.69 12.39
N ALA A 103 -5.21 0.37 12.54
CA ALA A 103 -5.08 -0.27 13.85
C ALA A 103 -3.83 0.18 14.61
N GLU A 104 -2.70 0.38 13.92
CA GLU A 104 -1.47 0.83 14.57
C GLU A 104 -1.52 2.32 14.93
N ILE A 105 -2.16 3.15 14.09
CA ILE A 105 -2.40 4.57 14.40
C ILE A 105 -3.29 4.70 15.64
N LEU A 106 -4.38 3.92 15.73
CA LEU A 106 -5.27 3.93 16.90
C LEU A 106 -4.52 3.56 18.19
N LYS A 107 -3.72 2.50 18.17
CA LYS A 107 -2.89 2.10 19.33
C LYS A 107 -1.93 3.21 19.78
N GLN A 108 -1.31 3.93 18.85
CA GLN A 108 -0.42 5.03 19.21
C GLN A 108 -1.18 6.17 19.89
N ILE A 109 -2.38 6.50 19.41
CA ILE A 109 -3.25 7.51 20.02
C ILE A 109 -3.66 7.09 21.44
N GLU A 110 -4.08 5.84 21.62
CA GLU A 110 -4.45 5.29 22.92
C GLU A 110 -3.27 5.35 23.91
N ALA A 111 -2.08 4.89 23.51
CA ALA A 111 -0.88 4.91 24.34
C ALA A 111 -0.47 6.34 24.76
N MET A 112 -0.53 7.30 23.83
CA MET A 112 -0.26 8.71 24.16
C MET A 112 -1.27 9.26 25.17
N SER A 113 -2.55 8.89 25.05
CA SER A 113 -3.59 9.33 25.99
C SER A 113 -3.39 8.77 27.40
N GLU A 114 -2.94 7.51 27.52
CA GLU A 114 -2.63 6.87 28.79
C GLU A 114 -1.43 7.53 29.48
N GLU A 115 -0.36 7.81 28.72
CA GLU A 115 0.82 8.51 29.23
C GLU A 115 0.49 9.93 29.72
N GLU A 116 -0.33 10.66 28.98
CA GLU A 116 -0.80 12.00 29.38
C GLU A 116 -1.66 11.95 30.65
N ALA A 117 -2.55 10.95 30.77
CA ALA A 117 -3.37 10.75 31.95
C ALA A 117 -2.51 10.46 33.20
N GLN A 118 -1.52 9.57 33.08
CA GLN A 118 -0.60 9.24 34.18
C GLN A 118 0.27 10.43 34.59
N ARG A 119 0.78 11.23 33.63
CA ARG A 119 1.55 12.44 33.93
C ARG A 119 0.73 13.48 34.70
N ARG A 120 -0.57 13.60 34.43
CA ARG A 120 -1.46 14.51 35.18
C ARG A 120 -1.73 14.02 36.60
N LEU A 121 -1.85 12.71 36.80
CA LEU A 121 -2.07 12.11 38.12
C LEU A 121 -0.84 12.27 39.04
N SER A 122 0.38 12.06 38.51
CA SER A 122 1.62 12.11 39.30
C SER A 122 2.12 13.52 39.66
N LYS A 123 1.56 14.58 39.08
CA LYS A 123 2.05 15.97 39.23
C LYS A 123 1.22 16.81 40.21
N ASN A 124 0.25 16.18 40.87
CA ASN A 124 -0.68 16.81 41.83
C ASN A 124 -0.43 16.38 43.29
N ASP A 125 0.67 15.67 43.55
CA ASP A 125 1.26 15.45 44.88
C ASP A 125 2.49 16.35 45.06
#